data_AF-A0A9P1C5I3-F1
#
_entry.id   AF-A0A9P1C5I3-F1
#
_cell.length_a   1.000
_cell.length_b   1.000
_cell.length_c   1.000
_cell.angle_alpha   90.00
_cell.angle_beta   90.00
_cell.angle_gamma   90.00
#
_symmetry.space_group_name_H-M   'P 1'
#
loop_
_entity.id
_entity.type
_entity.pdbx_description
1 polymer ?
#
loop_
_entity_poly.entity_id
_entity_poly.type
_entity_poly.pdbx_seq_one_letter_code
_entity_poly.pdbx_strand_id
1 'polypeptide(L)'
;GKNWHWNLFDLFLVLNATVEILIPSLFANMSFLRICRVFRLIRVVRLVRTVKWLRSLRTMLFAIIKSISCLLWAFVMILLVMFVFSIIFGNAAASFFETLDLDNPVEVDKAVRMKLYFGSMYESCVSLFCAIFGGNDWMYYGDVIRELDDRDVYFMFFVFYIGFCLVGLLNVVTGIFVDSAVCTRTEDEVVDSYREDLQRTSDEVKRIFNAADIHTSGHLTLEAFEKCLNQNAWVAAYFAGLDIGADDAGTIFTLMDTNNSGDITVDEFVKGTMKLKGHAKSIDIFAIMFDITRLGFQVHKLCSFVEDQFRDIRRAVEPQRRLSTKRLFKPVKQLMAELNLPEDGDDPTRSTRLRLQKRFSHARVV
;
A
#
# COMPACT_ATOMS: atom_id res chain seq x y z
N GLY A 1 -11.83 -14.95 -7.15
CA GLY A 1 -11.01 -15.57 -6.09
C GLY A 1 -9.58 -15.05 -6.13
N LYS A 2 -8.87 -15.06 -4.99
CA LYS A 2 -7.55 -14.43 -4.79
C LYS A 2 -6.45 -14.88 -5.78
N ASN A 3 -6.63 -16.02 -6.47
CA ASN A 3 -5.68 -16.58 -7.44
C ASN A 3 -6.12 -16.44 -8.93
N TRP A 4 -7.13 -15.62 -9.24
CA TRP A 4 -7.65 -15.54 -10.61
C TRP A 4 -6.61 -15.11 -11.65
N HIS A 5 -5.68 -14.21 -11.29
CA HIS A 5 -4.58 -13.78 -12.15
C HIS A 5 -3.65 -14.93 -12.54
N TRP A 6 -3.38 -15.83 -11.60
CA TRP A 6 -2.59 -17.02 -11.82
C TRP A 6 -3.30 -18.02 -12.71
N ASN A 7 -4.60 -18.21 -12.50
CA ASN A 7 -5.41 -19.10 -13.32
C ASN A 7 -5.58 -18.57 -14.75
N LEU A 8 -5.70 -17.24 -14.92
CA LEU A 8 -5.78 -16.60 -16.24
C LEU A 8 -4.45 -16.71 -17.00
N PHE A 9 -3.34 -16.50 -16.29
CA PHE A 9 -2.00 -16.70 -16.85
C PHE A 9 -1.76 -18.17 -17.21
N ASP A 10 -2.15 -19.11 -16.35
CA ASP A 10 -2.06 -20.55 -16.62
C ASP A 10 -2.95 -20.95 -17.81
N LEU A 11 -4.14 -20.37 -17.95
CA LEU A 11 -5.01 -20.55 -19.12
C LEU A 11 -4.33 -20.04 -20.40
N PHE A 12 -3.76 -18.83 -20.37
CA PHE A 12 -3.01 -18.27 -21.49
C PHE A 12 -1.83 -19.16 -21.88
N LEU A 13 -1.09 -19.67 -20.90
CA LEU A 13 0.01 -20.59 -21.12
C LEU A 13 -0.46 -21.90 -21.77
N VAL A 14 -1.55 -22.49 -21.26
CA VAL A 14 -2.11 -23.73 -21.82
C VAL A 14 -2.56 -23.50 -23.26
N LEU A 15 -3.28 -22.40 -23.54
CA LEU A 15 -3.67 -22.02 -24.90
C LEU A 15 -2.46 -21.87 -25.82
N ASN A 16 -1.41 -21.19 -25.38
CA ASN A 16 -0.19 -21.01 -26.17
C ASN A 16 0.49 -22.36 -26.49
N ALA A 17 0.55 -23.29 -25.54
CA ALA A 17 1.09 -24.64 -25.77
C ALA A 17 0.20 -25.48 -26.71
N THR A 18 -1.12 -25.36 -26.61
CA THR A 18 -2.05 -26.04 -27.52
C THR A 18 -1.89 -25.51 -28.94
N VAL A 19 -1.78 -24.19 -29.11
CA VAL A 19 -1.50 -23.52 -30.38
C VAL A 19 -0.17 -24.01 -30.97
N GLU A 20 0.87 -24.15 -30.14
CA GLU A 20 2.17 -24.65 -30.59
C GLU A 20 2.14 -26.08 -31.13
N ILE A 21 1.28 -26.96 -30.57
CA ILE A 21 1.13 -28.35 -31.01
C ILE A 21 0.26 -28.44 -32.27
N LEU A 22 -0.83 -27.66 -32.31
CA LEU A 22 -1.84 -27.77 -33.35
C LEU A 22 -1.41 -27.08 -34.66
N ILE A 23 -0.78 -25.92 -34.59
CA ILE A 23 -0.43 -25.13 -35.78
C ILE A 23 0.52 -25.86 -36.74
N PRO A 24 1.61 -26.52 -36.28
CA PRO A 24 2.49 -27.29 -37.18
C PRO A 24 1.82 -28.51 -37.81
N SER A 25 0.80 -29.08 -37.15
CA SER A 25 0.05 -30.24 -37.67
C SER A 25 -0.96 -29.87 -38.75
N LEU A 26 -1.45 -28.63 -38.76
CA LEU A 26 -2.45 -28.15 -39.71
C LEU A 26 -1.85 -27.37 -40.88
N PHE A 27 -0.73 -26.68 -40.66
CA PHE A 27 -0.10 -25.82 -41.66
C PHE A 27 1.40 -26.11 -41.71
N ALA A 28 1.86 -26.85 -42.73
CA ALA A 28 3.22 -27.37 -42.78
C ALA A 28 4.29 -26.37 -43.28
N ASN A 29 3.90 -25.28 -43.98
CA ASN A 29 4.85 -24.51 -44.81
C ASN A 29 4.74 -22.97 -44.74
N MET A 30 4.21 -22.40 -43.65
CA MET A 30 4.15 -20.94 -43.52
C MET A 30 5.37 -20.39 -42.79
N SER A 31 6.04 -19.38 -43.36
CA SER A 31 7.14 -18.64 -42.71
C SER A 31 6.75 -18.09 -41.32
N PHE A 32 5.46 -17.85 -41.09
CA PHE A 32 4.85 -17.50 -39.80
C PHE A 32 5.14 -18.53 -38.69
N LEU A 33 5.27 -19.82 -39.04
CA LEU A 33 5.59 -20.90 -38.10
C LEU A 33 6.97 -20.76 -37.49
N ARG A 34 7.91 -20.06 -38.16
CA ARG A 34 9.24 -19.79 -37.60
C ARG A 34 9.14 -18.83 -36.42
N ILE A 35 8.25 -17.84 -36.50
CA ILE A 35 7.97 -16.91 -35.40
C ILE A 35 7.25 -17.64 -34.25
N CYS A 36 6.37 -18.60 -34.56
CA CYS A 36 5.74 -19.42 -33.53
C CYS A 36 6.72 -20.26 -32.71
N ARG A 37 7.93 -20.54 -33.23
CA ARG A 37 8.99 -21.22 -32.45
C ARG A 37 9.52 -20.37 -31.29
N VAL A 38 9.43 -19.04 -31.36
CA VAL A 38 9.82 -18.16 -30.24
C VAL A 38 8.92 -18.40 -29.03
N PHE A 39 7.64 -18.76 -29.23
CA PHE A 39 6.73 -19.10 -28.14
C PHE A 39 7.16 -20.35 -27.35
N ARG A 40 8.06 -21.20 -27.87
CA ARG A 40 8.69 -22.28 -27.08
C ARG A 40 9.43 -21.76 -25.86
N LEU A 41 9.98 -20.54 -25.93
CA LEU A 41 10.67 -19.89 -24.82
C LEU A 41 9.72 -19.53 -23.67
N ILE A 42 8.41 -19.39 -23.93
CA ILE A 42 7.40 -19.18 -22.87
C ILE A 42 7.34 -20.38 -21.90
N ARG A 43 7.71 -21.60 -22.34
CA ARG A 43 7.82 -22.75 -21.44
C ARG A 43 8.89 -22.56 -20.36
N VAL A 44 9.92 -21.76 -20.62
CA VAL A 44 10.97 -21.40 -19.63
C VAL A 44 10.38 -20.56 -18.50
N VAL A 45 9.41 -19.68 -18.79
CA VAL A 45 8.68 -18.89 -17.78
C VAL A 45 7.91 -19.79 -16.81
N ARG A 46 7.43 -20.96 -17.27
CA ARG A 46 6.81 -21.96 -16.38
C ARG A 46 7.81 -22.54 -15.39
N LEU A 47 9.06 -22.77 -15.82
CA LEU A 47 10.13 -23.27 -14.96
C LEU A 47 10.47 -22.26 -13.85
N VAL A 48 10.50 -20.96 -14.18
CA VAL A 48 10.75 -19.86 -13.23
C VAL A 48 9.69 -19.82 -12.13
N ARG A 49 8.45 -20.24 -12.40
CA ARG A 49 7.37 -20.28 -11.40
C ARG A 49 7.57 -21.36 -10.34
N THR A 50 8.14 -22.50 -10.71
CA THR A 50 8.31 -23.69 -9.84
C THR A 50 9.59 -23.61 -9.00
N VAL A 51 10.57 -22.82 -9.43
CA VAL A 51 11.86 -22.67 -8.75
C VAL A 51 11.75 -21.67 -7.60
N LYS A 52 11.75 -22.20 -6.36
CA LYS A 52 11.63 -21.40 -5.12
C LYS A 52 12.75 -20.37 -4.93
N TRP A 53 13.95 -20.62 -5.46
CA TRP A 53 15.10 -19.70 -5.38
C TRP A 53 14.89 -18.38 -6.16
N LEU A 54 14.00 -18.36 -7.16
CA LEU A 54 13.71 -17.18 -7.99
C LEU A 54 12.55 -16.32 -7.44
N ARG A 55 12.21 -16.46 -6.15
CA ARG A 55 11.11 -15.71 -5.52
C ARG A 55 11.25 -14.20 -5.75
N SER A 56 12.46 -13.66 -5.58
CA SER A 56 12.75 -12.23 -5.78
C SER A 56 12.58 -11.80 -7.24
N LEU A 57 13.10 -12.56 -8.21
CA LEU A 57 12.91 -12.31 -9.64
C LEU A 57 11.43 -12.32 -10.04
N ARG A 58 10.66 -13.27 -9.48
CA ARG A 58 9.22 -13.38 -9.71
C ARG A 58 8.49 -12.14 -9.21
N THR A 59 8.81 -11.67 -8.00
CA THR A 59 8.23 -10.44 -7.45
C THR A 59 8.56 -9.22 -8.32
N MET A 60 9.80 -9.09 -8.81
CA MET A 60 10.16 -8.02 -9.74
C MET A 60 9.39 -8.10 -11.06
N LEU A 61 9.20 -9.29 -11.64
CA LEU A 61 8.40 -9.47 -12.85
C LEU A 61 6.93 -9.10 -12.64
N PHE A 62 6.34 -9.44 -11.48
CA PHE A 62 4.99 -9.02 -11.15
C PHE A 62 4.86 -7.52 -11.01
N ALA A 63 5.84 -6.86 -10.39
CA ALA A 63 5.88 -5.41 -10.31
C ALA A 63 5.93 -4.78 -11.72
N ILE A 64 6.81 -5.27 -12.60
CA ILE A 64 6.89 -4.81 -13.99
C ILE A 64 5.56 -4.99 -14.71
N ILE A 65 4.94 -6.17 -14.64
CA ILE A 65 3.66 -6.46 -15.31
C ILE A 65 2.55 -5.56 -14.79
N LYS A 66 2.52 -5.26 -13.48
CA LYS A 66 1.56 -4.32 -12.91
C LYS A 66 1.78 -2.89 -13.42
N SER A 67 3.04 -2.48 -13.58
CA SER A 67 3.39 -1.17 -14.14
C SER A 67 3.12 -1.03 -15.65
N ILE A 68 2.96 -2.14 -16.40
CA ILE A 68 2.62 -2.09 -17.84
C ILE A 68 1.32 -1.32 -18.09
N SER A 69 0.31 -1.44 -17.23
CA SER A 69 -0.95 -0.70 -17.41
C SER A 69 -0.73 0.81 -17.36
N CYS A 70 0.17 1.27 -16.49
CA CYS A 70 0.52 2.68 -16.41
C CYS A 70 1.37 3.13 -17.61
N LEU A 71 2.34 2.31 -18.01
CA LEU A 71 3.16 2.56 -19.20
C LEU A 71 2.32 2.61 -20.48
N LEU A 72 1.27 1.80 -20.58
CA LEU A 72 0.36 1.79 -21.72
C LEU A 72 -0.33 3.14 -21.88
N TRP A 73 -0.87 3.71 -20.80
CA TRP A 73 -1.50 5.03 -20.84
C TRP A 73 -0.51 6.15 -21.15
N ALA A 74 0.69 6.08 -20.59
CA ALA A 74 1.79 6.97 -20.94
C ALA A 74 2.14 6.90 -22.44
N PHE A 75 2.23 5.69 -23.00
CA PHE A 75 2.48 5.48 -24.41
C PHE A 75 1.34 6.02 -25.30
N VAL A 76 0.09 5.84 -24.88
CA VAL A 76 -1.08 6.44 -25.56
C VAL A 76 -0.99 7.97 -25.57
N MET A 77 -0.58 8.59 -24.46
CA MET A 77 -0.37 10.04 -24.41
C MET A 77 0.74 10.50 -25.37
N ILE A 78 1.85 9.77 -25.45
CA ILE A 78 2.93 10.04 -26.42
C ILE A 78 2.39 9.90 -27.85
N LEU A 79 1.63 8.84 -28.16
CA LEU A 79 1.00 8.67 -29.47
C LEU A 79 0.05 9.81 -29.83
N LEU A 80 -0.75 10.30 -28.88
CA LEU A 80 -1.68 11.41 -29.12
C LEU A 80 -0.93 12.70 -29.44
N VAL A 81 0.12 13.03 -28.69
CA VAL A 81 0.96 14.20 -28.98
C VAL A 81 1.63 14.03 -30.35
N MET A 82 2.23 12.88 -30.64
CA MET A 82 2.84 12.59 -31.94
C MET A 82 1.84 12.74 -33.09
N PHE A 83 0.60 12.28 -32.90
CA PHE A 83 -0.47 12.40 -33.89
C PHE A 83 -0.80 13.86 -34.19
N VAL A 84 -0.89 14.72 -33.18
CA VAL A 84 -1.14 16.16 -33.36
C VAL A 84 -0.02 16.82 -34.17
N PHE A 85 1.25 16.58 -33.82
CA PHE A 85 2.38 17.14 -34.56
C PHE A 85 2.53 16.54 -35.96
N SER A 86 2.19 15.26 -36.14
CA SER A 86 2.15 14.58 -37.44
C SER A 86 1.17 15.25 -38.39
N ILE A 87 0.01 15.72 -37.91
CA ILE A 87 -0.94 16.50 -38.73
C ILE A 87 -0.33 17.84 -39.15
N ILE A 88 0.34 18.55 -38.23
CA ILE A 88 0.95 19.86 -38.53
C ILE A 88 2.01 19.72 -39.64
N PHE A 89 2.95 18.79 -39.49
CA PHE A 89 4.01 18.57 -40.48
C PHE A 89 3.49 17.91 -41.76
N GLY A 90 2.52 17.01 -41.66
CA GLY A 90 1.87 16.40 -42.82
C GLY A 90 1.13 17.42 -43.68
N ASN A 91 0.42 18.38 -43.06
CA ASN A 91 -0.21 19.49 -43.77
C ASN A 91 0.82 20.44 -44.40
N ALA A 92 1.94 20.70 -43.71
CA ALA A 92 3.03 21.51 -44.25
C ALA A 92 3.69 20.83 -45.47
N ALA A 93 3.94 19.52 -45.39
CA ALA A 93 4.45 18.71 -46.49
C ALA A 93 3.46 18.68 -47.67
N ALA A 94 2.15 18.57 -47.41
CA ALA A 94 1.13 18.64 -48.46
C ALA A 94 1.15 19.98 -49.19
N SER A 95 1.25 21.10 -48.46
CA SER A 95 1.38 22.45 -49.05
C SER A 95 2.65 22.58 -49.90
N PHE A 96 3.76 21.98 -49.48
CA PHE A 96 5.01 21.97 -50.25
C PHE A 96 4.89 21.18 -51.55
N PHE A 97 4.13 20.08 -51.57
CA PHE A 97 3.87 19.34 -52.81
C PHE A 97 2.95 20.08 -53.78
N GLU A 98 2.10 21.01 -53.31
CA GLU A 98 1.26 21.84 -54.16
C GLU A 98 2.04 22.96 -54.87
N THR A 99 3.11 23.47 -54.26
CA THR A 99 3.94 24.55 -54.81
C THR A 99 5.15 24.06 -55.60
N LEU A 100 5.34 22.74 -55.71
CA LEU A 100 6.52 22.10 -56.29
C LEU A 100 6.65 22.31 -57.80
N ASP A 101 7.80 22.82 -58.25
CA ASP A 101 8.15 22.86 -59.69
C ASP A 101 8.88 21.57 -60.11
N LEU A 102 8.22 20.76 -60.94
CA LEU A 102 8.75 19.48 -61.41
C LEU A 102 9.91 19.63 -62.40
N ASP A 103 10.10 20.82 -62.98
CA ASP A 103 11.18 21.07 -63.94
C ASP A 103 12.52 21.38 -63.25
N ASN A 104 12.51 21.64 -61.94
CA ASN A 104 13.72 21.93 -61.17
C ASN A 104 14.28 20.66 -60.48
N PRO A 105 15.44 20.11 -60.92
CA PRO A 105 15.98 18.88 -60.36
C PRO A 105 16.38 18.98 -58.88
N VAL A 106 16.64 20.20 -58.37
CA VAL A 106 16.96 20.43 -56.95
C VAL A 106 15.70 20.33 -56.09
N GLU A 107 14.56 20.77 -56.58
CA GLU A 107 13.28 20.68 -55.86
C GLU A 107 12.74 19.25 -55.86
N VAL A 108 12.95 18.51 -56.96
CA VAL A 108 12.61 17.08 -57.04
C VAL A 108 13.36 16.26 -55.98
N ASP A 109 14.65 16.54 -55.75
CA ASP A 109 15.44 15.85 -54.72
C ASP A 109 14.95 16.14 -53.29
N LYS A 110 14.53 17.39 -53.02
CA LYS A 110 13.88 17.78 -51.75
C LYS A 110 12.53 17.08 -51.57
N ALA A 111 11.73 17.02 -52.62
CA ALA A 111 10.42 16.35 -52.62
C ALA A 111 10.54 14.85 -52.31
N VAL A 112 11.60 14.18 -52.77
CA VAL A 112 11.86 12.77 -52.44
C VAL A 112 12.13 12.59 -50.95
N ARG A 113 12.96 13.46 -50.34
CA ARG A 113 13.22 13.43 -48.88
C ARG A 113 11.97 13.73 -48.08
N MET A 114 11.22 14.77 -48.46
CA MET A 114 9.97 15.13 -47.81
C MET A 114 8.96 13.97 -47.86
N LYS A 115 8.85 13.28 -49.00
CA LYS A 115 7.97 12.13 -49.16
C LYS A 115 8.37 10.94 -48.28
N LEU A 116 9.67 10.69 -48.14
CA LEU A 116 10.19 9.58 -47.34
C LEU A 116 9.86 9.73 -45.85
N TYR A 117 9.91 10.95 -45.31
CA TYR A 117 9.74 11.19 -43.88
C TYR A 117 8.36 11.74 -43.49
N PHE A 118 7.75 12.56 -44.34
CA PHE A 118 6.49 13.26 -44.07
C PHE A 118 5.42 13.02 -45.15
N GLY A 119 5.63 12.08 -46.07
CA GLY A 119 4.72 11.85 -47.21
C GLY A 119 3.38 11.22 -46.83
N SER A 120 3.29 10.53 -45.70
CA SER A 120 2.01 10.06 -45.15
C SER A 120 1.93 10.32 -43.65
N MET A 121 0.72 10.25 -43.09
CA MET A 121 0.52 10.37 -41.65
C MET A 121 1.28 9.29 -40.87
N TYR A 122 1.35 8.07 -41.41
CA TYR A 122 2.11 6.98 -40.80
C TYR A 122 3.61 7.28 -40.80
N GLU A 123 4.17 7.67 -41.95
CA GLU A 123 5.60 8.01 -42.06
C GLU A 123 5.96 9.21 -41.18
N SER A 124 5.10 10.22 -41.12
CA SER A 124 5.26 11.38 -40.25
C SER A 124 5.30 10.97 -38.77
N CYS A 125 4.38 10.10 -38.34
CA CYS A 125 4.39 9.55 -36.98
C CYS A 125 5.65 8.73 -36.69
N VAL A 126 6.13 7.92 -37.64
CA VAL A 126 7.35 7.11 -37.50
C VAL A 126 8.59 8.01 -37.41
N SER A 127 8.69 9.03 -38.26
CA SER A 127 9.79 10.01 -38.24
C SER A 127 9.86 10.76 -36.92
N LEU A 128 8.72 11.24 -36.42
CA LEU A 128 8.59 11.89 -35.12
C LEU A 128 8.95 10.95 -33.95
N PHE A 129 8.50 9.70 -34.00
CA PHE A 129 8.87 8.67 -33.04
C PHE A 129 10.39 8.41 -33.03
N CYS A 130 10.99 8.26 -34.21
CA CYS A 130 12.43 8.05 -34.37
C CYS A 130 13.25 9.25 -33.87
N ALA A 131 12.74 10.48 -34.01
CA ALA A 131 13.40 11.68 -33.51
C ALA A 131 13.47 11.75 -31.97
N ILE A 132 12.48 11.18 -31.26
CA ILE A 132 12.48 11.14 -29.78
C ILE A 132 13.24 9.94 -29.24
N PHE A 133 12.99 8.75 -29.79
CA PHE A 133 13.50 7.48 -29.23
C PHE A 133 14.91 7.11 -29.72
N GLY A 134 15.55 7.99 -30.50
CA GLY A 134 16.95 7.82 -30.93
C GLY A 134 17.13 6.89 -32.12
N GLY A 135 16.18 6.86 -33.06
CA GLY A 135 16.32 6.13 -34.32
C GLY A 135 17.34 6.80 -35.26
N ASN A 136 17.12 8.08 -35.55
CA ASN A 136 18.06 8.95 -36.25
C ASN A 136 18.22 10.25 -35.45
N ASP A 137 19.27 11.04 -35.74
CA ASP A 137 19.41 12.37 -35.15
C ASP A 137 18.18 13.22 -35.49
N TRP A 138 17.58 13.86 -34.48
CA TRP A 138 16.41 14.72 -34.67
C TRP A 138 16.69 15.85 -35.67
N MET A 139 17.94 16.33 -35.76
CA MET A 139 18.34 17.35 -36.73
C MET A 139 18.19 16.87 -38.17
N TYR A 140 18.33 15.57 -38.43
CA TYR A 140 18.16 15.01 -39.77
C TYR A 140 16.73 15.23 -40.29
N TYR A 141 15.72 15.07 -39.44
CA TYR A 141 14.33 15.41 -39.77
C TYR A 141 14.10 16.94 -39.78
N GLY A 142 14.78 17.66 -38.88
CA GLY A 142 14.74 19.12 -38.82
C GLY A 142 15.24 19.80 -40.09
N ASP A 143 16.29 19.25 -40.72
CA ASP A 143 16.83 19.77 -41.98
C ASP A 143 15.85 19.59 -43.14
N VAL A 144 15.10 18.47 -43.17
CA VAL A 144 14.00 18.28 -44.14
C VAL A 144 12.86 19.28 -43.91
N ILE A 145 12.53 19.58 -42.65
CA ILE A 145 11.51 20.60 -42.31
C ILE A 145 11.98 22.01 -42.71
N ARG A 146 13.28 22.31 -42.66
CA ARG A 146 13.84 23.60 -43.10
C ARG A 146 13.82 23.81 -44.63
N GLU A 147 13.50 22.79 -45.40
CA GLU A 147 13.32 22.91 -46.86
C GLU A 147 11.93 23.47 -47.25
N LEU A 148 11.01 23.61 -46.28
CA LEU A 148 9.67 24.20 -46.46
C LEU A 148 9.72 25.74 -46.62
N ASP A 149 8.69 26.30 -47.27
CA ASP A 149 8.57 27.75 -47.52
C ASP A 149 8.59 28.58 -46.22
N ASP A 150 7.85 28.17 -45.18
CA ASP A 150 7.85 28.77 -43.84
C ASP A 150 8.82 28.08 -42.86
N ARG A 151 10.03 27.83 -43.35
CA ARG A 151 11.14 27.13 -42.67
C ARG A 151 11.33 27.46 -41.20
N ASP A 152 11.38 28.75 -40.83
CA ASP A 152 11.74 29.16 -39.48
C ASP A 152 10.61 28.86 -38.46
N VAL A 153 9.34 28.96 -38.89
CA VAL A 153 8.17 28.71 -38.04
C VAL A 153 7.98 27.22 -37.79
N TYR A 154 8.01 26.39 -38.84
CA TYR A 154 7.88 24.94 -38.71
C TYR A 154 9.05 24.33 -37.93
N PHE A 155 10.27 24.84 -38.14
CA PHE A 155 11.43 24.41 -37.36
C PHE A 155 11.30 24.78 -35.88
N MET A 156 10.75 25.95 -35.54
CA MET A 156 10.48 26.32 -34.15
C MET A 156 9.47 25.37 -33.48
N PHE A 157 8.38 25.01 -34.17
CA PHE A 157 7.43 24.01 -33.67
C PHE A 157 8.07 22.63 -33.49
N PHE A 158 8.98 22.24 -34.39
CA PHE A 158 9.72 20.99 -34.29
C PHE A 158 10.67 20.96 -33.09
N VAL A 159 11.44 22.03 -32.86
CA VAL A 159 12.30 22.16 -31.67
C VAL A 159 11.47 22.15 -30.38
N PHE A 160 10.32 22.84 -30.38
CA PHE A 160 9.38 22.80 -29.26
C PHE A 160 8.87 21.38 -28.99
N TYR A 161 8.50 20.63 -30.03
CA TYR A 161 8.09 19.23 -29.92
C TYR A 161 9.19 18.37 -29.29
N ILE A 162 10.43 18.48 -29.77
CA ILE A 162 11.57 17.72 -29.24
C ILE A 162 11.80 18.07 -27.76
N GLY A 163 11.85 19.35 -27.41
CA GLY A 163 12.01 19.80 -26.03
C GLY A 163 10.87 19.33 -25.12
N PHE A 164 9.62 19.48 -25.58
CA PHE A 164 8.43 19.04 -24.84
C PHE A 164 8.44 17.53 -24.59
N CYS A 165 8.78 16.73 -25.59
CA CYS A 165 8.79 15.28 -25.47
C CYS A 165 9.98 14.74 -24.66
N LEU A 166 11.19 15.26 -24.88
CA LEU A 166 12.39 14.80 -24.17
C LEU A 166 12.44 15.29 -22.72
N VAL A 167 12.20 16.58 -22.48
CA VAL A 167 12.32 17.18 -21.14
C VAL A 167 11.05 17.03 -20.33
N GLY A 168 9.88 17.16 -20.97
CA GLY A 168 8.59 17.10 -20.31
C GLY A 168 8.05 15.67 -20.27
N LEU A 169 7.59 15.18 -21.42
CA LEU A 169 6.72 14.00 -21.49
C LEU A 169 7.42 12.72 -21.05
N LEU A 170 8.62 12.41 -21.57
CA LEU A 170 9.37 11.22 -21.18
C LEU A 170 9.72 11.24 -19.69
N ASN A 171 10.17 12.37 -19.16
CA ASN A 171 10.51 12.49 -17.74
C ASN A 171 9.28 12.35 -16.83
N VAL A 172 8.13 12.89 -17.23
CA VAL A 172 6.86 12.68 -16.51
C VAL A 172 6.46 11.21 -16.53
N VAL A 173 6.55 10.54 -17.68
CA VAL A 173 6.25 9.11 -17.80
C VAL A 173 7.18 8.27 -16.93
N THR A 174 8.48 8.57 -16.95
CA THR A 174 9.47 7.92 -16.08
C THR A 174 9.14 8.18 -14.61
N GLY A 175 8.76 9.40 -14.24
CA GLY A 175 8.34 9.74 -12.87
C GLY A 175 7.14 8.92 -12.40
N ILE A 176 6.07 8.86 -13.20
CA ILE A 176 4.85 8.09 -12.89
C ILE A 176 5.17 6.59 -12.84
N PHE A 177 6.03 6.09 -13.72
CA PHE A 177 6.45 4.69 -13.71
C PHE A 177 7.23 4.32 -12.44
N VAL A 178 8.16 5.18 -12.02
CA VAL A 178 8.93 5.00 -10.78
C VAL A 178 7.98 5.02 -9.57
N ASP A 179 7.06 5.98 -9.51
CA ASP A 179 6.07 6.07 -8.43
C ASP A 179 5.17 4.83 -8.34
N SER A 180 4.70 4.35 -9.50
CA SER A 180 3.91 3.11 -9.60
C SER A 180 4.72 1.87 -9.19
N ALA A 181 6.00 1.81 -9.54
CA ALA A 181 6.89 0.71 -9.17
C ALA A 181 7.20 0.69 -7.66
N VAL A 182 7.30 1.86 -7.03
CA VAL A 182 7.50 2.01 -5.58
C VAL A 182 6.24 1.63 -4.80
N CYS A 183 5.08 2.14 -5.19
CA CYS A 183 3.80 1.84 -4.51
C CYS A 183 3.40 0.35 -4.58
N THR A 184 3.82 -0.36 -5.64
CA THR A 184 3.55 -1.81 -5.75
C THR A 184 4.36 -2.64 -4.72
N ARG A 185 5.47 -2.11 -4.20
CA ARG A 185 6.22 -2.79 -3.12
C ARG A 185 5.55 -2.66 -1.77
N THR A 186 4.87 -1.54 -1.48
CA THR A 186 4.51 -1.20 -0.10
C THR A 186 3.30 -1.95 0.47
N GLU A 187 2.31 -2.37 -0.33
CA GLU A 187 1.10 -2.98 0.26
C GLU A 187 1.28 -4.45 0.65
N ASP A 188 1.89 -5.27 -0.22
CA ASP A 188 2.09 -6.70 0.04
C ASP A 188 3.37 -6.95 0.86
N GLU A 189 4.45 -6.20 0.64
CA GLU A 189 5.73 -6.42 1.35
C GLU A 189 5.68 -5.90 2.78
N VAL A 190 4.97 -4.81 3.09
CA VAL A 190 4.84 -4.33 4.48
C VAL A 190 3.96 -5.26 5.31
N VAL A 191 2.91 -5.83 4.71
CA VAL A 191 2.05 -6.80 5.41
C VAL A 191 2.78 -8.12 5.60
N ASP A 192 3.52 -8.59 4.60
CA ASP A 192 4.30 -9.81 4.71
C ASP A 192 5.54 -9.63 5.61
N SER A 193 6.24 -8.49 5.55
CA SER A 193 7.36 -8.19 6.46
C SER A 193 6.89 -8.07 7.89
N TYR A 194 5.77 -7.37 8.14
CA TYR A 194 5.18 -7.28 9.47
C TYR A 194 4.78 -8.65 10.00
N ARG A 195 4.20 -9.52 9.15
CA ARG A 195 3.86 -10.90 9.53
C ARG A 195 5.09 -11.76 9.80
N GLU A 196 6.12 -11.64 8.98
CA GLU A 196 7.38 -12.35 9.17
C GLU A 196 8.07 -11.91 10.47
N ASP A 197 8.09 -10.61 10.77
CA ASP A 197 8.63 -10.08 12.03
C ASP A 197 7.82 -10.54 13.25
N LEU A 198 6.49 -10.59 13.11
CA LEU A 198 5.59 -11.14 14.12
C LEU A 198 5.86 -12.64 14.37
N GLN A 199 6.09 -13.40 13.29
CA GLN A 199 6.40 -14.84 13.38
C GLN A 199 7.78 -15.07 13.98
N ARG A 200 8.82 -14.37 13.53
CA ARG A 200 10.18 -14.45 14.11
C ARG A 200 10.15 -14.17 15.61
N THR A 201 9.47 -13.10 16.01
CA THR A 201 9.30 -12.77 17.42
C THR A 201 8.56 -13.88 18.18
N SER A 202 7.46 -14.41 17.62
CA SER A 202 6.71 -15.49 18.26
C SER A 202 7.57 -16.75 18.47
N ASP A 203 8.43 -17.08 17.50
CA ASP A 203 9.33 -18.21 17.58
C ASP A 203 10.47 -17.98 18.59
N GLU A 204 11.00 -16.76 18.69
CA GLU A 204 11.96 -16.36 19.73
C GLU A 204 11.36 -16.49 21.13
N VAL A 205 10.14 -15.99 21.32
CA VAL A 205 9.43 -16.08 22.60
C VAL A 205 9.12 -17.53 22.97
N LYS A 206 8.73 -18.37 22.00
CA LYS A 206 8.55 -19.82 22.23
C LYS A 206 9.86 -20.49 22.65
N ARG A 207 11.01 -20.06 22.11
CA ARG A 207 12.32 -20.55 22.57
C ARG A 207 12.62 -20.14 24.00
N ILE A 208 12.26 -18.91 24.40
CA ILE A 208 12.39 -18.45 25.79
C ILE A 208 11.54 -19.32 26.72
N PHE A 209 10.29 -19.59 26.34
CA PHE A 209 9.38 -20.44 27.12
C PHE A 209 9.96 -21.85 27.29
N ASN A 210 10.42 -22.47 26.20
CA ASN A 210 10.99 -23.82 26.25
C ASN A 210 12.30 -23.89 27.06
N ALA A 211 13.06 -22.80 27.15
CA ALA A 211 14.25 -22.73 27.99
C ALA A 211 13.90 -22.56 29.48
N ALA A 212 12.72 -22.01 29.79
CA ALA A 212 12.23 -21.78 31.13
C ALA A 212 11.41 -22.96 31.70
N ASP A 213 10.75 -23.74 30.83
CA ASP A 213 10.00 -24.94 31.20
C ASP A 213 10.94 -26.13 31.47
N ILE A 214 11.49 -26.17 32.69
CA ILE A 214 12.39 -27.24 33.17
C ILE A 214 11.65 -28.59 33.31
N HIS A 215 10.33 -28.57 33.49
CA HIS A 215 9.55 -29.76 33.82
C HIS A 215 8.80 -30.37 32.63
N THR A 216 8.85 -29.75 31.44
CA THR A 216 8.06 -30.15 30.26
C THR A 216 6.57 -30.30 30.59
N SER A 217 6.08 -29.50 31.54
CA SER A 217 4.68 -29.50 31.97
C SER A 217 3.80 -28.72 31.00
N GLY A 218 4.38 -27.87 30.14
CA GLY A 218 3.64 -26.94 29.29
C GLY A 218 3.14 -25.71 30.04
N HIS A 219 3.57 -25.53 31.29
CA HIS A 219 3.14 -24.49 32.21
C HIS A 219 4.36 -23.85 32.89
N LEU A 220 4.38 -22.52 32.94
CA LEU A 220 5.46 -21.75 33.56
C LEU A 220 5.00 -21.16 34.89
N THR A 221 5.65 -21.56 35.99
CA THR A 221 5.43 -20.99 37.33
C THR A 221 6.25 -19.72 37.53
N LEU A 222 5.83 -18.85 38.47
CA LEU A 222 6.52 -17.60 38.78
C LEU A 222 7.97 -17.82 39.22
N GLU A 223 8.22 -18.82 40.07
CA GLU A 223 9.57 -19.18 40.51
C GLU A 223 10.46 -19.65 39.36
N ALA A 224 9.92 -20.42 38.41
CA ALA A 224 10.66 -20.87 37.24
C ALA A 224 10.98 -19.70 36.29
N PHE A 225 10.05 -18.75 36.14
CA PHE A 225 10.25 -17.56 35.34
C PHE A 225 11.32 -16.63 35.93
N GLU A 226 11.26 -16.32 37.23
CA GLU A 226 12.27 -15.52 37.93
C GLU A 226 13.65 -16.17 37.89
N LYS A 227 13.71 -17.49 38.08
CA LYS A 227 14.95 -18.24 37.98
C LYS A 227 15.52 -18.20 36.56
N CYS A 228 14.69 -18.35 35.54
CA CYS A 228 15.11 -18.26 34.15
C CYS A 228 15.66 -16.86 33.82
N LEU A 229 14.98 -15.81 34.30
CA LEU A 229 15.38 -14.43 34.05
C LEU A 229 16.69 -14.05 34.75
N ASN A 230 16.96 -14.62 35.93
CA ASN A 230 18.20 -14.41 36.67
C ASN A 230 19.37 -15.30 36.21
N GLN A 231 19.09 -16.52 35.71
CA GLN A 231 20.12 -17.48 35.32
C GLN A 231 20.51 -17.42 33.84
N ASN A 232 19.59 -17.02 32.95
CA ASN A 232 19.83 -16.94 31.52
C ASN A 232 20.10 -15.49 31.08
N ALA A 233 21.38 -15.16 30.91
CA ALA A 233 21.82 -13.82 30.47
C ALA A 233 21.17 -13.35 29.16
N TRP A 234 20.85 -14.26 28.24
CA TRP A 234 20.20 -13.93 26.97
C TRP A 234 18.71 -13.59 27.13
N VAL A 235 18.00 -14.25 28.05
CA VAL A 235 16.58 -13.95 28.35
C VAL A 235 16.49 -12.61 29.06
N ALA A 236 17.37 -12.37 30.03
CA ALA A 236 17.51 -11.08 30.71
C ALA A 236 17.76 -9.95 29.70
N ALA A 237 18.65 -10.15 28.72
CA ALA A 237 18.92 -9.17 27.68
C ALA A 237 17.72 -8.90 26.76
N TYR A 238 16.94 -9.93 26.41
CA TYR A 238 15.72 -9.77 25.61
C TYR A 238 14.67 -8.92 26.33
N PHE A 239 14.42 -9.19 27.62
CA PHE A 239 13.48 -8.41 28.43
C PHE A 239 14.02 -7.01 28.78
N ALA A 240 15.32 -6.86 28.99
CA ALA A 240 15.94 -5.53 29.13
C ALA A 240 15.74 -4.66 27.87
N GLY A 241 15.76 -5.27 26.68
CA GLY A 241 15.42 -4.60 25.42
C GLY A 241 13.94 -4.20 25.29
N LEU A 242 13.07 -4.68 26.17
CA LEU A 242 11.67 -4.30 26.30
C LEU A 242 11.43 -3.31 27.46
N ASP A 243 12.49 -2.74 28.03
CA ASP A 243 12.46 -1.92 29.25
C ASP A 243 11.83 -2.65 30.46
N ILE A 244 12.04 -3.97 30.53
CA ILE A 244 11.55 -4.83 31.61
C ILE A 244 12.73 -5.27 32.48
N GLY A 245 12.72 -4.87 33.75
CA GLY A 245 13.71 -5.28 34.74
C GLY A 245 13.39 -6.66 35.34
N ALA A 246 14.38 -7.26 36.00
CA ALA A 246 14.19 -8.51 36.74
C ALA A 246 13.24 -8.36 37.93
N ASP A 247 13.18 -7.16 38.49
CA ASP A 247 12.33 -6.80 39.62
C ASP A 247 10.84 -6.75 39.23
N ASP A 248 10.53 -6.56 37.94
CA ASP A 248 9.15 -6.46 37.42
C ASP A 248 8.55 -7.82 37.03
N ALA A 249 9.33 -8.91 37.17
CA ALA A 249 8.94 -10.26 36.76
C ALA A 249 7.60 -10.70 37.36
N GLY A 250 7.37 -10.39 38.65
CA GLY A 250 6.11 -10.72 39.33
C GLY A 250 4.90 -9.96 38.76
N THR A 251 5.07 -8.67 38.45
CA THR A 251 3.99 -7.84 37.89
C THR A 251 3.63 -8.30 36.48
N ILE A 252 4.63 -8.67 35.69
CA ILE A 252 4.47 -9.19 34.34
C ILE A 252 3.83 -10.57 34.35
N PHE A 253 4.20 -11.42 35.31
CA PHE A 253 3.57 -12.73 35.49
C PHE A 253 2.08 -12.58 35.75
N THR A 254 1.67 -11.68 36.66
CA THR A 254 0.25 -11.38 36.92
C THR A 254 -0.47 -10.78 35.71
N LEU A 255 0.20 -9.95 34.92
CA LEU A 255 -0.37 -9.39 33.69
C LEU A 255 -0.59 -10.43 32.58
N MET A 256 0.24 -11.48 32.55
CA MET A 256 0.15 -12.57 31.57
C MET A 256 -0.82 -13.68 32.00
N ASP A 257 -0.97 -13.91 33.31
CA ASP A 257 -1.95 -14.85 33.87
C ASP A 257 -3.39 -14.30 33.77
N THR A 258 -3.97 -14.38 32.58
CA THR A 258 -5.35 -13.94 32.34
C THR A 258 -6.42 -14.84 32.97
N ASN A 259 -6.09 -16.07 33.32
CA ASN A 259 -7.03 -17.05 33.84
C ASN A 259 -6.93 -17.21 35.38
N ASN A 260 -5.96 -16.53 36.00
CA ASN A 260 -5.68 -16.53 37.44
C ASN A 260 -5.43 -17.94 37.99
N SER A 261 -4.88 -18.82 37.15
CA SER A 261 -4.58 -20.21 37.49
C SER A 261 -3.30 -20.33 38.31
N GLY A 262 -2.47 -19.29 38.34
CA GLY A 262 -1.15 -19.31 38.97
C GLY A 262 -0.03 -19.86 38.06
N ASP A 263 -0.38 -20.32 36.85
CA ASP A 263 0.53 -20.89 35.86
C ASP A 263 0.30 -20.27 34.48
N ILE A 264 1.38 -19.98 33.75
CA ILE A 264 1.28 -19.38 32.41
C ILE A 264 1.47 -20.46 31.33
N THR A 265 0.50 -20.60 30.43
CA THR A 265 0.63 -21.47 29.25
C THR A 265 1.48 -20.84 28.14
N VAL A 266 1.99 -21.65 27.20
CA VAL A 266 2.75 -21.17 26.04
C VAL A 266 2.00 -20.07 25.27
N ASP A 267 0.70 -20.26 25.04
CA ASP A 267 -0.12 -19.31 24.29
C ASP A 267 -0.37 -18.01 25.07
N GLU A 268 -0.53 -18.09 26.40
CA GLU A 268 -0.64 -16.91 27.27
C GLU A 268 0.69 -16.15 27.34
N PHE A 269 1.82 -16.86 27.43
CA PHE A 269 3.14 -16.26 27.43
C PHE A 269 3.43 -15.55 26.11
N VAL A 270 3.16 -16.21 24.96
CA VAL A 270 3.34 -15.61 23.63
C VAL A 270 2.43 -14.41 23.44
N LYS A 271 1.17 -14.50 23.83
CA LYS A 271 0.21 -13.40 23.68
C LYS A 271 0.53 -12.24 24.62
N GLY A 272 0.98 -12.53 25.83
CA GLY A 272 1.37 -11.57 26.86
C GLY A 272 2.61 -10.78 26.46
N THR A 273 3.70 -11.47 26.14
CA THR A 273 4.94 -10.85 25.64
C THR A 273 4.74 -10.09 24.34
N MET A 274 3.88 -10.56 23.42
CA MET A 274 3.54 -9.81 22.20
C MET A 274 2.72 -8.54 22.45
N LYS A 275 1.97 -8.46 23.55
CA LYS A 275 1.30 -7.23 23.97
C LYS A 275 2.27 -6.26 24.66
N LEU A 276 3.24 -6.78 25.40
CA LEU A 276 4.29 -5.99 26.03
C LEU A 276 5.29 -5.45 25.00
N LYS A 277 5.51 -6.19 23.89
CA LYS A 277 6.41 -5.78 22.81
C LYS A 277 5.75 -4.73 21.92
N GLY A 278 6.18 -3.49 22.09
CA GLY A 278 5.89 -2.37 21.18
C GLY A 278 5.24 -1.18 21.87
N HIS A 279 5.05 -0.11 21.11
CA HIS A 279 4.38 1.09 21.62
C HIS A 279 2.87 0.86 21.79
N ALA A 280 2.28 1.47 22.81
CA ALA A 280 0.83 1.47 23.02
C ALA A 280 0.13 1.95 21.74
N LYS A 281 -0.76 1.12 21.19
CA LYS A 281 -1.47 1.48 19.96
C LYS A 281 -2.54 2.50 20.30
N SER A 282 -2.95 3.29 19.31
CA SER A 282 -4.04 4.26 19.49
C SER A 282 -5.32 3.60 20.02
N ILE A 283 -5.57 2.33 19.66
CA ILE A 283 -6.72 1.56 20.17
C ILE A 283 -6.62 1.25 21.68
N ASP A 284 -5.41 1.03 22.20
CA ASP A 284 -5.18 0.77 23.63
C ASP A 284 -5.42 2.05 24.43
N ILE A 285 -4.98 3.20 23.91
CA ILE A 285 -5.26 4.53 24.49
C ILE A 285 -6.77 4.80 24.48
N PHE A 286 -7.46 4.51 23.38
CA PHE A 286 -8.92 4.66 23.31
C PHE A 286 -9.65 3.76 24.31
N ALA A 287 -9.17 2.53 24.54
CA ALA A 287 -9.72 1.64 25.55
C ALA A 287 -9.53 2.24 26.96
N ILE A 288 -8.35 2.75 27.28
CA ILE A 288 -8.08 3.41 28.56
C ILE A 288 -8.96 4.65 28.75
N MET A 289 -9.09 5.52 27.73
CA MET A 289 -9.97 6.70 27.81
C MET A 289 -11.43 6.32 28.07
N PHE A 290 -11.88 5.23 27.46
CA PHE A 290 -13.21 4.69 27.66
C PHE A 290 -13.39 4.18 29.10
N ASP A 291 -12.44 3.41 29.62
CA ASP A 291 -12.47 2.89 30.99
C ASP A 291 -12.41 4.02 32.03
N ILE A 292 -11.60 5.05 31.81
CA ILE A 292 -11.56 6.26 32.65
C ILE A 292 -12.93 6.96 32.67
N THR A 293 -13.59 7.08 31.52
CA THR A 293 -14.93 7.68 31.43
C THR A 293 -15.95 6.85 32.22
N ARG A 294 -15.88 5.51 32.09
CA ARG A 294 -16.74 4.57 32.82
C ARG A 294 -16.50 4.64 34.33
N LEU A 295 -15.24 4.69 34.75
CA LEU A 295 -14.86 4.87 36.16
C LEU A 295 -15.37 6.20 36.71
N GLY A 296 -15.19 7.29 35.96
CA GLY A 296 -15.73 8.61 36.34
C GLY A 296 -17.24 8.57 36.59
N PHE A 297 -17.98 7.81 35.78
CA PHE A 297 -19.41 7.61 35.96
C PHE A 297 -19.75 6.80 37.22
N GLN A 298 -19.01 5.72 37.49
CA GLN A 298 -19.19 4.90 38.69
C GLN A 298 -18.88 5.69 39.97
N VAL A 299 -17.80 6.48 39.96
CA VAL A 299 -17.42 7.37 41.07
C VAL A 299 -18.50 8.43 41.28
N HIS A 300 -19.00 9.07 40.22
CA HIS A 300 -20.08 10.05 40.34
C HIS A 300 -21.36 9.44 40.92
N LYS A 301 -21.71 8.21 40.49
CA LYS A 301 -22.83 7.46 41.06
C LYS A 301 -22.62 7.19 42.56
N LEU A 302 -21.42 6.75 42.96
CA LEU A 302 -21.07 6.52 44.37
C LEU A 302 -21.16 7.81 45.18
N CYS A 303 -20.57 8.92 44.70
CA CYS A 303 -20.64 10.22 45.37
C CYS A 303 -22.08 10.70 45.53
N SER A 304 -22.92 10.55 44.51
CA SER A 304 -24.34 10.92 44.61
C SER A 304 -25.11 10.07 45.63
N PHE A 305 -24.82 8.76 45.69
CA PHE A 305 -25.43 7.86 46.67
C PHE A 305 -24.99 8.22 48.10
N VAL A 306 -23.69 8.46 48.30
CA VAL A 306 -23.13 8.84 49.60
C VAL A 306 -23.70 10.19 50.05
N GLU A 307 -23.80 11.18 49.16
CA GLU A 307 -24.41 12.48 49.48
C GLU A 307 -25.88 12.35 49.89
N ASP A 308 -26.64 11.47 49.23
CA ASP A 308 -28.04 11.21 49.57
C ASP A 308 -28.16 10.55 50.96
N GLN A 309 -27.33 9.54 51.26
CA GLN A 309 -27.31 8.89 52.58
C GLN A 309 -26.94 9.87 53.71
N PHE A 310 -25.92 10.71 53.50
CA PHE A 310 -25.55 11.73 54.49
C PHE A 310 -26.65 12.78 54.70
N ARG A 311 -27.39 13.12 53.64
CA ARG A 311 -28.52 14.05 53.71
C ARG A 311 -29.68 13.45 54.51
N ASP A 312 -29.96 12.17 54.32
CA ASP A 312 -31.02 11.47 55.05
C ASP A 312 -30.68 11.30 56.54
N ILE A 313 -29.44 10.94 56.86
CA ILE A 313 -28.94 10.92 58.25
C ILE A 313 -29.06 12.31 58.89
N ARG A 314 -28.63 13.36 58.17
CA ARG A 314 -28.69 14.73 58.69
C ARG A 314 -30.12 15.22 58.93
N ARG A 315 -31.07 14.85 58.06
CA ARG A 315 -32.50 15.14 58.25
C ARG A 315 -33.08 14.43 59.47
N ALA A 316 -32.62 13.23 59.79
CA ALA A 316 -33.03 12.49 60.98
C ALA A 316 -32.48 13.10 62.28
N VAL A 317 -31.29 13.69 62.25
CA VAL A 317 -30.61 14.24 63.43
C VAL A 317 -31.05 15.69 63.75
N GLU A 318 -31.34 16.53 62.76
CA GLU A 318 -31.75 17.93 62.96
C GLU A 318 -33.09 18.29 62.28
N PRO A 319 -34.25 17.83 62.80
CA PRO A 319 -35.55 18.07 62.15
C PRO A 319 -36.01 19.54 62.14
N GLN A 320 -35.47 20.40 63.02
CA GLN A 320 -35.91 21.80 63.19
C GLN A 320 -35.12 22.83 62.35
N ARG A 321 -33.94 22.47 61.79
CA ARG A 321 -33.15 23.36 60.94
C ARG A 321 -33.45 23.08 59.46
N ARG A 322 -34.36 23.85 58.85
CA ARG A 322 -34.54 23.88 57.38
C ARG A 322 -33.35 24.57 56.70
N LEU A 323 -32.17 23.95 56.73
CA LEU A 323 -31.03 24.37 55.91
C LEU A 323 -31.13 23.65 54.57
N SER A 324 -31.42 24.40 53.51
CA SER A 324 -31.34 23.93 52.13
C SER A 324 -29.87 23.71 51.78
N THR A 325 -29.33 22.52 52.07
CA THR A 325 -28.01 22.13 51.57
C THR A 325 -28.09 21.95 50.07
N LYS A 326 -27.48 22.86 49.30
CA LYS A 326 -27.30 22.69 47.85
C LYS A 326 -26.66 21.34 47.57
N ARG A 327 -27.18 20.62 46.58
CA ARG A 327 -26.61 19.33 46.15
C ARG A 327 -25.27 19.58 45.49
N LEU A 328 -24.22 18.89 45.95
CA LEU A 328 -22.87 19.05 45.38
C LEU A 328 -22.72 18.22 44.11
N PHE A 329 -23.28 17.01 44.11
CA PHE A 329 -23.26 16.08 42.98
C PHE A 329 -24.66 15.95 42.36
N LYS A 330 -24.78 16.24 41.07
CA LYS A 330 -26.05 16.06 40.34
C LYS A 330 -26.46 14.58 40.34
N PRO A 331 -27.75 14.25 40.47
CA PRO A 331 -28.20 12.87 40.32
C PRO A 331 -27.83 12.34 38.92
N VAL A 332 -27.47 11.06 38.88
CA VAL A 332 -27.00 10.38 37.66
C VAL A 332 -27.94 10.59 36.46
N LYS A 333 -29.26 10.62 36.69
CA LYS A 333 -30.27 10.89 35.65
C LYS A 333 -30.14 12.28 35.01
N GLN A 334 -29.85 13.32 35.79
CA GLN A 334 -29.62 14.68 35.25
C GLN A 334 -28.29 14.78 34.50
N LEU A 335 -27.26 14.08 34.96
CA LEU A 335 -25.97 14.02 34.26
C LEU A 335 -26.09 13.26 32.93
N MET A 336 -26.83 12.14 32.92
CA MET A 336 -27.14 11.39 31.70
C MET A 336 -27.96 12.23 30.71
N ALA A 337 -28.94 13.00 31.18
CA ALA A 337 -29.73 13.91 30.34
C ALA A 337 -28.87 15.05 29.74
N GLU A 338 -27.99 15.68 30.52
CA GLU A 338 -27.05 16.71 30.01
C GLU A 338 -26.04 16.15 29.00
N LEU A 339 -25.65 14.89 29.16
CA LEU A 339 -24.76 14.16 28.24
C LEU A 339 -25.51 13.46 27.10
N ASN A 340 -26.85 13.62 27.01
CA ASN A 340 -27.72 12.95 26.03
C ASN A 340 -27.57 11.42 26.02
N LEU A 341 -27.29 10.75 27.14
CA LEU A 341 -27.19 9.29 27.23
C LEU A 341 -28.59 8.69 27.46
N PRO A 342 -28.97 7.59 26.78
CA PRO A 342 -30.32 7.00 26.91
C PRO A 342 -30.59 6.51 28.34
N GLU A 343 -31.83 6.68 28.81
CA GLU A 343 -32.25 6.45 30.21
C GLU A 343 -32.52 4.97 30.57
N ASP A 344 -32.57 4.06 29.60
CA ASP A 344 -32.97 2.67 29.83
C ASP A 344 -31.79 1.70 29.80
N GLY A 345 -31.97 0.59 30.52
CA GLY A 345 -30.96 -0.39 30.96
C GLY A 345 -30.24 -1.19 29.87
N ASP A 346 -30.03 -0.61 28.71
CA ASP A 346 -29.09 -1.09 27.72
C ASP A 346 -27.68 -0.54 28.02
N ASP A 347 -26.74 -1.48 28.06
CA ASP A 347 -25.34 -1.30 28.42
C ASP A 347 -24.76 0.06 27.94
N PRO A 348 -24.35 0.97 28.85
CA PRO A 348 -23.81 2.29 28.53
C PRO A 348 -22.55 2.25 27.65
N THR A 349 -22.01 1.05 27.40
CA THR A 349 -20.90 0.80 26.48
C THR A 349 -21.25 1.04 25.01
N ARG A 350 -22.49 0.80 24.58
CA ARG A 350 -22.86 0.85 23.15
C ARG A 350 -23.07 2.28 22.64
N SER A 351 -23.66 3.12 23.48
CA SER A 351 -23.94 4.54 23.19
C SER A 351 -22.69 5.41 23.25
N THR A 352 -21.77 5.10 24.19
CA THR A 352 -20.47 5.77 24.33
C THR A 352 -19.53 5.44 23.16
N ARG A 353 -19.58 4.20 22.64
CA ARG A 353 -18.89 3.78 21.39
C ARG A 353 -19.27 4.66 20.19
N LEU A 354 -20.58 4.88 19.99
CA LEU A 354 -21.12 5.64 18.85
C LEU A 354 -20.78 7.13 18.88
N ARG A 355 -20.57 7.72 20.07
CA ARG A 355 -20.27 9.16 20.21
C ARG A 355 -18.78 9.49 20.26
N LEU A 356 -17.93 8.62 20.79
CA LEU A 356 -16.48 8.74 20.60
C LEU A 356 -16.14 8.60 19.12
N GLN A 357 -16.77 7.66 18.40
CA GLN A 357 -16.57 7.52 16.96
C GLN A 357 -17.02 8.77 16.15
N LYS A 358 -18.07 9.49 16.59
CA LYS A 358 -18.53 10.75 15.95
C LYS A 358 -17.70 11.98 16.34
N ARG A 359 -17.19 12.09 17.57
CA ARG A 359 -16.36 13.23 17.98
C ARG A 359 -14.95 13.17 17.38
N PHE A 360 -14.41 11.97 17.18
CA PHE A 360 -13.07 11.79 16.63
C PHE A 360 -13.03 11.63 15.10
N SER A 361 -14.16 11.33 14.42
CA SER A 361 -14.22 11.43 12.96
C SER A 361 -14.11 12.88 12.45
N HIS A 362 -14.50 13.87 13.26
CA HIS A 362 -14.28 15.28 12.96
C HIS A 362 -12.84 15.77 13.24
N ALA A 363 -12.09 15.09 14.12
CA ALA A 363 -10.71 15.45 14.43
C ALA A 363 -9.68 14.89 13.43
N ARG A 364 -10.10 14.03 12.49
CA ARG A 364 -9.25 13.41 11.46
C ARG A 364 -9.33 14.09 10.09
N VAL A 365 -10.07 15.20 9.99
CA VAL A 365 -10.35 15.96 8.75
C VAL A 365 -9.71 17.36 8.80
N VAL A 366 -8.75 17.60 9.69
CA VAL A 366 -7.96 18.85 9.73
C VAL A 366 -6.48 18.52 9.70
#